data_AF-A0A965QMB0-F1
#
_entry.id   AF-A0A965QMB0-F1
#
_cell.length_a   1.000
_cell.length_b   1.000
_cell.length_c   1.000
_cell.angle_alpha   90.00
_cell.angle_beta   90.00
_cell.angle_gamma   90.00
#
_symmetry.space_group_name_H-M   'P 1'
#
loop_
_entity.id
_entity.type
_entity.pdbx_description
1 polymer ?
#
loop_
_entity_poly.entity_id
_entity_poly.type
_entity_poly.pdbx_seq_one_letter_code
_entity_poly.pdbx_strand_id
1 'polypeptide(L)'
;MASNSETLNDCNIGFANFSGASMTRCFGRKASITAFSLLMVATGCKKFGNTKTDVESNVQGSGAASVVSCDVIVLGGTTAAYAAAITAADNMKTGEVVCLTEPTDWLGGQLTSSGVPAVDFAHHEVEVPGYGKVKLSDAGRDTAAMPKFFAKWMMALGPDDGRRVTFSAPPVCWVSVRCFPPTNLLPAVNSLASSYESSGRLRVFKNTVVKAIRAEGKRIVSVTVIQRSSKGTESVRLS
;
A
#
# COMPACT_ATOMS: atom_id res chain seq x y z
N MET A 1 -52.82 12.43 -18.88
CA MET A 1 -53.35 13.63 -18.21
C MET A 1 -52.70 13.73 -16.84
N ALA A 2 -52.05 14.87 -16.57
CA ALA A 2 -51.58 15.43 -15.28
C ALA A 2 -50.71 14.52 -14.36
N SER A 3 -49.43 14.76 -14.08
CA SER A 3 -48.71 15.93 -13.51
C SER A 3 -48.84 16.12 -11.99
N ASN A 4 -47.70 16.47 -11.39
CA ASN A 4 -47.41 17.06 -10.05
C ASN A 4 -46.92 16.04 -9.00
N SER A 5 -45.69 16.04 -8.45
CA SER A 5 -44.79 17.07 -7.86
C SER A 5 -45.17 17.51 -6.44
N GLU A 6 -44.29 17.27 -5.46
CA GLU A 6 -44.00 18.00 -4.18
C GLU A 6 -43.19 17.03 -3.27
N THR A 7 -41.87 17.15 -3.01
CA THR A 7 -41.11 18.03 -2.09
C THR A 7 -41.74 18.37 -0.75
N LEU A 8 -41.09 17.97 0.36
CA LEU A 8 -40.87 18.64 1.67
C LEU A 8 -40.25 17.59 2.65
N ASN A 9 -38.98 17.70 3.05
CA ASN A 9 -38.40 18.43 4.19
C ASN A 9 -38.71 17.88 5.60
N ASP A 10 -37.60 17.70 6.34
CA ASP A 10 -37.38 17.70 7.78
C ASP A 10 -37.98 16.61 8.68
N CYS A 11 -37.08 15.84 9.32
CA CYS A 11 -37.13 15.70 10.77
C CYS A 11 -35.74 15.40 11.36
N ASN A 12 -35.29 16.35 12.18
CA ASN A 12 -34.15 16.26 13.11
C ASN A 12 -34.55 15.45 14.36
N ILE A 13 -33.60 15.24 15.29
CA ILE A 13 -33.69 14.65 16.67
C ILE A 13 -33.09 13.21 16.74
N GLY A 14 -32.13 12.89 17.62
CA GLY A 14 -31.80 13.53 18.89
C GLY A 14 -30.41 13.24 19.44
N PHE A 15 -29.95 14.23 20.20
CA PHE A 15 -28.92 14.15 21.23
C PHE A 15 -29.38 13.26 22.39
N ALA A 16 -28.50 12.41 22.90
CA ALA A 16 -28.61 11.88 24.26
C ALA A 16 -27.48 12.50 25.11
N ASN A 17 -27.88 13.42 25.99
CA ASN A 17 -27.09 13.86 27.13
C ASN A 17 -27.06 12.74 28.17
N PHE A 18 -25.88 12.45 28.72
CA PHE A 18 -25.78 11.92 30.08
C PHE A 18 -24.79 12.77 30.88
N SER A 19 -25.36 13.56 31.78
CA SER A 19 -24.66 14.29 32.83
C SER A 19 -24.22 13.30 33.91
N GLY A 20 -22.99 13.47 34.41
CA GLY A 20 -22.44 12.68 35.49
C GLY A 20 -21.03 13.12 35.82
N ALA A 21 -20.90 14.27 36.47
CA ALA A 21 -19.63 14.76 37.01
C ALA A 21 -19.20 13.92 38.22
N SER A 22 -17.95 13.46 38.23
CA SER A 22 -17.17 13.31 39.46
C SER A 22 -15.69 13.52 39.16
N MET A 23 -15.14 14.52 39.83
CA MET A 23 -13.76 14.98 39.73
C MET A 23 -12.87 14.17 40.70
N THR A 24 -11.56 14.16 40.42
CA THR A 24 -10.42 13.81 41.29
C THR A 24 -9.80 12.41 41.14
N ARG A 25 -8.72 12.31 40.37
CA ARG A 25 -7.35 12.13 40.89
C ARG A 25 -6.33 12.07 39.74
N CYS A 26 -5.36 12.97 39.79
CA CYS A 26 -4.13 12.91 39.01
C CYS A 26 -3.36 11.62 39.35
N PHE A 27 -2.95 10.85 38.34
CA PHE A 27 -1.76 10.02 38.42
C PHE A 27 -1.15 9.89 37.03
N GLY A 28 0.04 10.44 36.86
CA GLY A 28 0.76 10.43 35.60
C GLY A 28 1.20 9.03 35.19
N ARG A 29 0.88 8.63 33.96
CA ARG A 29 1.64 7.64 33.21
C ARG A 29 1.75 8.13 31.77
N LYS A 30 3.00 8.26 31.31
CA LYS A 30 3.37 8.54 29.92
C LYS A 30 2.81 7.41 29.05
N ALA A 31 1.82 7.70 28.22
CA ALA A 31 1.37 6.79 27.17
C ALA A 31 2.12 7.16 25.88
N SER A 32 3.03 6.27 25.49
CA SER A 32 3.73 6.32 24.21
C SER A 32 2.70 6.14 23.10
N ILE A 33 2.57 7.13 22.22
CA ILE A 33 1.68 7.08 21.05
C ILE A 33 2.40 6.25 19.99
N THR A 34 2.04 4.97 19.91
CA THR A 34 2.42 4.09 18.80
C THR A 34 1.70 4.57 17.55
N ALA A 35 2.47 4.85 16.50
CA ALA A 35 2.00 5.38 15.23
C ALA A 35 0.98 4.43 14.57
N PHE A 36 -0.28 4.87 14.50
CA PHE A 36 -1.28 4.26 13.65
C PHE A 36 -1.00 4.66 12.20
N SER A 37 -0.62 3.68 11.36
CA SER A 37 -0.59 3.84 9.91
C SER A 37 -2.00 4.12 9.41
N LEU A 38 -2.23 5.36 8.97
CA LEU A 38 -3.49 5.80 8.39
C LEU A 38 -3.35 5.77 6.87
N LEU A 39 -3.93 4.75 6.24
CA LEU A 39 -4.11 4.69 4.79
C LEU A 39 -5.27 5.62 4.42
N MET A 40 -4.98 6.74 3.75
CA MET A 40 -5.99 7.68 3.26
C MET A 40 -6.05 7.63 1.73
N VAL A 41 -7.15 7.11 1.21
CA VAL A 41 -7.53 7.23 -0.20
C VAL A 41 -8.34 8.51 -0.34
N ALA A 42 -7.84 9.48 -1.10
CA ALA A 42 -8.51 10.75 -1.35
C ALA A 42 -9.00 10.83 -2.80
N THR A 43 -10.32 10.78 -3.00
CA THR A 43 -10.98 11.04 -4.29
C THR A 43 -11.33 12.53 -4.39
N GLY A 44 -10.90 13.20 -5.46
CA GLY A 44 -10.99 14.66 -5.60
C GLY A 44 -12.27 15.18 -6.28
N CYS A 45 -12.65 16.42 -5.96
CA CYS A 45 -13.53 17.25 -6.78
C CYS A 45 -13.07 18.74 -6.74
N LYS A 46 -13.08 19.43 -7.89
CA LYS A 46 -12.59 20.80 -8.12
C LYS A 46 -13.65 21.88 -7.79
N LYS A 47 -13.25 22.99 -7.15
CA LYS A 47 -13.25 24.37 -7.70
C LYS A 47 -12.78 25.45 -6.69
N PHE A 48 -11.84 26.28 -7.17
CA PHE A 48 -11.57 27.74 -7.01
C PHE A 48 -11.97 28.52 -5.73
N GLY A 49 -11.01 29.27 -5.16
CA GLY A 49 -11.28 30.42 -4.27
C GLY A 49 -10.14 30.86 -3.34
N ASN A 50 -9.36 31.85 -3.81
CA ASN A 50 -8.34 32.75 -3.22
C ASN A 50 -7.77 32.64 -1.77
N THR A 51 -6.42 32.71 -1.75
CA THR A 51 -5.46 33.31 -0.79
C THR A 51 -5.46 32.93 0.70
N LYS A 52 -4.35 32.30 1.13
CA LYS A 52 -3.43 32.87 2.15
C LYS A 52 -2.05 32.23 2.04
N THR A 53 -1.04 33.09 2.12
CA THR A 53 0.40 32.83 2.05
C THR A 53 0.90 32.10 3.28
N ASP A 54 1.53 30.93 3.10
CA ASP A 54 2.33 30.27 4.13
C ASP A 54 3.71 29.90 3.56
N VAL A 55 4.71 30.58 4.15
CA VAL A 55 6.17 30.38 4.17
C VAL A 55 6.75 29.31 3.22
N GLU A 56 7.28 29.79 2.10
CA GLU A 56 8.20 29.06 1.22
C GLU A 56 9.57 28.91 1.90
N SER A 57 9.86 27.72 2.44
CA SER A 57 11.23 27.38 2.82
C SER A 57 12.05 27.16 1.53
N ASN A 58 12.92 28.12 1.24
CA ASN A 58 13.81 28.15 0.09
C ASN A 58 14.73 26.91 0.05
N VAL A 59 14.35 25.90 -0.74
CA VAL A 59 15.23 24.80 -1.14
C VAL A 59 15.64 25.08 -2.58
N GLN A 60 16.79 25.73 -2.76
CA GLN A 60 17.41 25.93 -4.07
C GLN A 60 17.97 24.60 -4.58
N GLY A 61 17.11 23.84 -5.27
CA GLY A 61 17.49 22.80 -6.22
C GLY A 61 17.13 23.29 -7.62
N SER A 62 18.12 23.37 -8.51
CA SER A 62 18.07 24.02 -9.83
C SER A 62 17.30 23.21 -10.90
N GLY A 63 16.05 22.85 -10.64
CA GLY A 63 15.16 22.24 -11.63
C GLY A 63 13.72 22.44 -11.22
N ALA A 64 12.90 23.05 -12.07
CA ALA A 64 11.47 23.17 -11.83
C ALA A 64 10.87 21.77 -11.59
N ALA A 65 10.20 21.59 -10.45
CA ALA A 65 9.60 20.32 -10.10
C ALA A 65 8.54 19.96 -11.16
N SER A 66 8.69 18.79 -11.79
CA SER A 66 7.69 18.30 -12.74
C SER A 66 6.41 17.90 -12.00
N VAL A 67 5.27 18.31 -12.52
CA VAL A 67 3.96 17.97 -11.96
C VAL A 67 3.47 16.69 -12.61
N VAL A 68 3.23 15.66 -11.80
CA VAL A 68 2.61 14.40 -12.23
C VAL A 68 1.19 14.31 -11.67
N SER A 69 0.22 14.03 -12.53
CA SER A 69 -1.16 13.73 -12.14
C SER A 69 -1.35 12.24 -11.94
N CYS A 70 -2.01 11.86 -10.86
CA CYS A 70 -2.34 10.48 -10.50
C CYS A 70 -3.75 10.44 -9.91
N ASP A 71 -4.51 9.38 -10.18
CA ASP A 71 -5.85 9.18 -9.62
C ASP A 71 -5.78 8.54 -8.24
N VAL A 72 -4.79 7.67 -8.04
CA VAL A 72 -4.45 7.09 -6.73
C VAL A 72 -2.95 7.25 -6.51
N ILE A 73 -2.57 7.66 -5.30
CA ILE A 73 -1.17 7.77 -4.89
C ILE A 73 -0.93 6.80 -3.73
N VAL A 74 0.08 5.96 -3.88
CA VAL A 74 0.57 5.06 -2.83
C VAL A 74 2.01 5.46 -2.50
N LEU A 75 2.24 5.83 -1.24
CA LEU A 75 3.52 6.36 -0.79
C LEU A 75 4.31 5.32 0.00
N GLY A 76 5.46 4.90 -0.53
CA GLY A 76 6.29 3.82 -0.01
C GLY A 76 6.01 2.49 -0.71
N GLY A 77 6.99 1.59 -0.80
CA GLY A 77 6.83 0.27 -1.42
C GLY A 77 7.17 -0.87 -0.46
N THR A 78 6.63 -0.77 0.76
CA THR A 78 6.44 -1.94 1.61
C THR A 78 5.59 -2.99 0.88
N THR A 79 5.61 -4.24 1.35
CA THR A 79 4.81 -5.31 0.77
C THR A 79 3.31 -4.96 0.73
N ALA A 80 2.80 -4.33 1.79
CA ALA A 80 1.41 -3.86 1.85
C ALA A 80 1.12 -2.71 0.88
N ALA A 81 2.05 -1.76 0.73
CA ALA A 81 1.88 -0.64 -0.19
C ALA A 81 1.93 -1.11 -1.65
N TYR A 82 2.87 -1.99 -2.00
CA TYR A 82 2.90 -2.62 -3.31
C TYR A 82 1.61 -3.43 -3.57
N ALA A 83 1.11 -4.16 -2.57
CA ALA A 83 -0.18 -4.85 -2.66
C ALA A 83 -1.35 -3.91 -2.97
N ALA A 84 -1.40 -2.78 -2.28
CA ALA A 84 -2.42 -1.75 -2.48
C ALA A 84 -2.32 -1.13 -3.88
N ALA A 85 -1.11 -0.84 -4.35
CA ALA A 85 -0.89 -0.25 -5.67
C ALA A 85 -1.32 -1.20 -6.80
N ILE A 86 -0.97 -2.48 -6.73
CA ILE A 86 -1.38 -3.47 -7.73
C ILE A 86 -2.89 -3.70 -7.69
N THR A 87 -3.48 -3.79 -6.49
CA THR A 87 -4.94 -3.95 -6.35
C THR A 87 -5.68 -2.72 -6.90
N ALA A 88 -5.18 -1.51 -6.63
CA ALA A 88 -5.74 -0.29 -7.20
C ALA A 88 -5.62 -0.30 -8.73
N ALA A 89 -4.43 -0.60 -9.27
CA ALA A 89 -4.18 -0.65 -10.72
C ALA A 89 -5.05 -1.69 -11.44
N ASP A 90 -5.38 -2.80 -10.78
CA ASP A 90 -6.29 -3.81 -11.32
C ASP A 90 -7.72 -3.32 -11.52
N ASN A 91 -8.14 -2.35 -10.72
CA ASN A 91 -9.47 -1.76 -10.77
C ASN A 91 -9.53 -0.42 -11.52
N MET A 92 -8.39 0.08 -12.03
CA MET A 92 -8.33 1.30 -12.84
C MET A 92 -8.99 1.09 -14.20
N LYS A 93 -9.75 2.08 -14.64
CA LYS A 93 -10.27 2.18 -16.02
C LYS A 93 -9.18 2.68 -16.96
N THR A 94 -9.42 2.57 -18.26
CA THR A 94 -8.54 3.14 -19.28
C THR A 94 -8.34 4.64 -19.04
N GLY A 95 -7.08 5.07 -18.89
CA GLY A 95 -6.70 6.46 -18.65
C GLY A 95 -6.56 6.85 -17.18
N GLU A 96 -7.00 6.00 -16.24
CA GLU A 96 -6.74 6.19 -14.82
C GLU A 96 -5.39 5.57 -14.43
N VAL A 97 -4.64 6.23 -13.55
CA VAL A 97 -3.28 5.83 -13.18
C VAL A 97 -3.04 5.85 -11.68
N VAL A 98 -2.42 4.77 -11.19
CA VAL A 98 -1.87 4.67 -9.85
C VAL A 98 -0.41 5.06 -9.86
N CYS A 99 0.00 5.94 -8.96
CA CYS A 99 1.40 6.29 -8.76
C CYS A 99 1.90 5.66 -7.46
N LEU A 100 2.96 4.85 -7.56
CA LEU A 100 3.63 4.22 -6.43
C LEU A 100 5.01 4.83 -6.25
N THR A 101 5.35 5.30 -5.04
CA THR A 101 6.72 5.67 -4.71
C THR A 101 7.41 4.55 -3.93
N GLU A 102 8.67 4.27 -4.27
CA GLU A 102 9.49 3.27 -3.58
C GLU A 102 10.85 3.89 -3.24
N PRO A 103 11.24 3.97 -1.95
CA PRO A 103 12.50 4.59 -1.54
C PRO A 103 13.76 3.95 -2.11
N THR A 104 13.71 2.69 -2.53
CA THR A 104 14.83 1.93 -3.08
C THR A 104 14.65 1.67 -4.59
N ASP A 105 15.59 0.95 -5.20
CA ASP A 105 15.54 0.47 -6.59
C ASP A 105 14.80 -0.86 -6.78
N TRP A 106 14.23 -1.43 -5.71
CA TRP A 106 13.64 -2.76 -5.64
C TRP A 106 12.19 -2.65 -5.16
N LEU A 107 11.25 -3.33 -5.81
CA LEU A 107 9.86 -3.39 -5.38
C LEU A 107 9.62 -4.61 -4.48
N GLY A 108 8.57 -4.58 -3.66
CA GLY A 108 8.09 -5.76 -2.91
C GLY A 108 8.30 -5.70 -1.40
N GLY A 109 9.03 -4.70 -0.89
CA GLY A 109 9.26 -4.48 0.53
C GLY A 109 10.04 -5.63 1.19
N GLN A 110 9.63 -6.04 2.40
CA GLN A 110 10.34 -7.06 3.17
C GLN A 110 10.53 -8.37 2.41
N LEU A 111 9.54 -8.78 1.60
CA LEU A 111 9.64 -10.02 0.85
C LEU A 111 10.85 -10.03 -0.10
N THR A 112 11.12 -8.92 -0.79
CA THR A 112 12.27 -8.80 -1.70
C THR A 112 13.53 -8.31 -1.02
N SER A 113 13.48 -7.22 -0.25
CA SER A 113 14.66 -6.62 0.39
C SER A 113 15.30 -7.51 1.43
N SER A 114 14.53 -8.33 2.15
CA SER A 114 15.06 -9.32 3.11
C SER A 114 15.20 -10.71 2.48
N GLY A 115 14.80 -10.89 1.22
CA GLY A 115 14.88 -12.18 0.52
C GLY A 115 14.09 -13.29 1.21
N VAL A 116 12.87 -13.00 1.69
CA VAL A 116 12.03 -13.98 2.40
C VAL A 116 11.63 -15.09 1.42
N PRO A 117 12.13 -16.33 1.56
CA PRO A 117 11.97 -17.37 0.55
C PRO A 117 10.61 -18.09 0.62
N ALA A 118 9.85 -17.88 1.71
CA ALA A 118 8.56 -18.48 1.96
C ALA A 118 7.74 -17.61 2.92
N VAL A 119 6.46 -17.41 2.64
CA VAL A 119 5.51 -16.72 3.53
C VAL A 119 4.84 -17.74 4.43
N ASP A 120 5.01 -17.60 5.74
CA ASP A 120 4.48 -18.55 6.71
C ASP A 120 2.99 -18.29 7.02
N PHE A 121 2.28 -19.36 7.37
CA PHE A 121 0.87 -19.34 7.76
C PHE A 121 0.69 -20.03 9.09
N ALA A 122 -0.15 -19.45 9.95
CA ALA A 122 -0.39 -19.98 11.28
C ALA A 122 -0.82 -21.45 11.26
N HIS A 123 -0.15 -22.30 12.03
CA HIS A 123 -0.42 -23.75 12.08
C HIS A 123 -1.53 -24.16 13.06
N HIS A 124 -2.03 -23.23 13.88
CA HIS A 124 -3.07 -23.53 14.86
C HIS A 124 -4.47 -23.51 14.23
N GLU A 125 -5.39 -24.16 14.91
CA GLU A 125 -6.81 -24.15 14.57
C GLU A 125 -7.52 -23.02 15.31
N VAL A 126 -8.50 -22.42 14.65
CA VAL A 126 -9.41 -21.46 15.25
C VAL A 126 -10.85 -21.91 15.02
N GLU A 127 -11.73 -21.62 15.97
CA GLU A 127 -13.15 -21.82 15.81
C GLU A 127 -13.78 -20.55 15.22
N VAL A 128 -14.35 -20.67 14.03
CA VAL A 128 -14.95 -19.55 13.30
C VAL A 128 -16.47 -19.71 13.30
N PRO A 129 -17.22 -18.70 13.80
CA PRO A 129 -18.69 -18.74 13.76
C PRO A 129 -19.21 -18.97 12.34
N GLY A 130 -20.02 -20.01 12.15
CA GLY A 130 -20.59 -20.38 10.85
C GLY A 130 -19.71 -21.25 9.94
N TYR A 131 -18.44 -21.47 10.28
CA TYR A 131 -17.49 -22.30 9.49
C TYR A 131 -16.88 -23.45 10.30
N GLY A 132 -17.06 -23.47 11.63
CA GLY A 132 -16.53 -24.52 12.51
C GLY A 132 -15.04 -24.37 12.77
N LYS A 133 -14.37 -25.49 13.09
CA LYS A 133 -12.92 -25.52 13.30
C LYS A 133 -12.18 -25.42 11.98
N VAL A 134 -11.36 -24.40 11.83
CA VAL A 134 -10.57 -24.12 10.63
C VAL A 134 -9.09 -24.14 10.98
N LYS A 135 -8.32 -24.93 10.25
CA LYS A 135 -6.85 -24.89 10.32
C LYS A 135 -6.34 -23.73 9.48
N LEU A 136 -5.73 -22.74 10.12
CA LEU A 136 -5.34 -21.49 9.45
C LEU A 136 -4.29 -21.70 8.35
N SER A 137 -3.45 -22.73 8.46
CA SER A 137 -2.48 -23.06 7.42
C SER A 137 -3.14 -23.49 6.13
N ASP A 138 -4.28 -24.18 6.22
CA ASP A 138 -4.98 -24.72 5.05
C ASP A 138 -5.77 -23.60 4.38
N ALA A 139 -6.46 -22.76 5.18
CA ALA A 139 -7.15 -21.57 4.69
C ALA A 139 -6.20 -20.53 4.09
N GLY A 140 -5.05 -20.28 4.72
CA GLY A 140 -4.05 -19.33 4.21
C GLY A 140 -3.38 -19.81 2.92
N ARG A 141 -3.30 -21.13 2.71
CA ARG A 141 -2.74 -21.73 1.51
C ARG A 141 -3.72 -21.85 0.35
N ASP A 142 -5.01 -21.77 0.64
CA ASP A 142 -6.03 -21.73 -0.39
C ASP A 142 -5.95 -20.42 -1.18
N THR A 143 -5.61 -20.52 -2.46
CA THR A 143 -5.50 -19.36 -3.35
C THR A 143 -6.85 -18.67 -3.57
N ALA A 144 -7.98 -19.36 -3.36
CA ALA A 144 -9.32 -18.77 -3.42
C ALA A 144 -9.62 -17.89 -2.19
N ALA A 145 -9.06 -18.24 -1.03
CA ALA A 145 -9.18 -17.47 0.21
C ALA A 145 -8.10 -16.37 0.34
N MET A 146 -7.08 -16.40 -0.52
CA MET A 146 -5.96 -15.48 -0.50
C MET A 146 -6.32 -14.09 -1.06
N PRO A 147 -5.73 -12.99 -0.55
CA PRO A 147 -5.87 -11.68 -1.17
C PRO A 147 -5.44 -11.73 -2.64
N LYS A 148 -6.27 -11.21 -3.55
CA LYS A 148 -6.06 -11.28 -5.01
C LYS A 148 -4.65 -10.87 -5.45
N PHE A 149 -4.11 -9.79 -4.87
CA PHE A 149 -2.75 -9.36 -5.11
C PHE A 149 -1.73 -10.46 -4.79
N PHE A 150 -1.83 -11.05 -3.60
CA PHE A 150 -0.88 -12.05 -3.13
C PHE A 150 -1.00 -13.32 -3.98
N ALA A 151 -2.20 -13.73 -4.35
CA ALA A 151 -2.43 -14.82 -5.30
C ALA A 151 -1.77 -14.55 -6.67
N LYS A 152 -1.95 -13.34 -7.23
CA LYS A 152 -1.31 -12.92 -8.49
C LYS A 152 0.21 -12.96 -8.41
N TRP A 153 0.77 -12.51 -7.30
CA TRP A 153 2.20 -12.58 -7.08
C TRP A 153 2.70 -14.02 -6.99
N MET A 154 2.00 -14.89 -6.25
CA MET A 154 2.33 -16.32 -6.21
C MET A 154 2.25 -17.00 -7.58
N MET A 155 1.34 -16.55 -8.46
CA MET A 155 1.27 -17.00 -9.85
C MET A 155 2.40 -16.42 -10.72
N ALA A 156 2.80 -15.16 -10.49
CA ALA A 156 3.87 -14.49 -11.23
C ALA A 156 5.26 -15.09 -10.97
N LEU A 157 5.43 -15.82 -9.86
CA LEU A 157 6.61 -16.64 -9.61
C LEU A 157 6.77 -17.82 -10.60
N GLY A 158 5.78 -18.03 -11.47
CA GLY A 158 5.77 -19.08 -12.50
C GLY A 158 5.16 -20.40 -11.99
N PRO A 159 5.05 -21.43 -12.85
CA PRO A 159 4.81 -22.78 -12.37
C PRO A 159 5.91 -23.20 -11.39
N ASP A 160 5.60 -24.08 -10.43
CA ASP A 160 6.63 -24.74 -9.65
C ASP A 160 7.52 -25.47 -10.67
N ASP A 161 8.71 -24.94 -10.95
CA ASP A 161 9.53 -25.36 -12.09
C ASP A 161 10.16 -26.73 -11.88
N GLY A 162 9.76 -27.42 -10.80
CA GLY A 162 10.30 -28.72 -10.43
C GLY A 162 11.79 -28.65 -10.10
N ARG A 163 12.42 -27.45 -10.10
CA ARG A 163 13.73 -27.21 -9.48
C ARG A 163 13.53 -27.16 -7.97
N ARG A 164 13.02 -28.28 -7.46
CA ARG A 164 13.34 -28.78 -6.15
C ARG A 164 14.84 -28.59 -5.99
N VAL A 165 15.21 -27.80 -4.99
CA VAL A 165 16.51 -27.97 -4.37
C VAL A 165 16.49 -29.39 -3.80
N THR A 166 16.99 -30.37 -4.57
CA THR A 166 17.05 -31.76 -4.15
C THR A 166 18.34 -31.99 -3.37
N PHE A 167 18.22 -32.41 -2.12
CA PHE A 167 19.01 -33.54 -1.62
C PHE A 167 18.09 -34.77 -1.76
N SER A 168 17.87 -35.24 -2.99
CA SER A 168 17.14 -36.48 -3.33
C SER A 168 15.67 -36.66 -2.88
N ALA A 169 14.93 -35.55 -2.74
CA ALA A 169 13.45 -35.38 -2.70
C ALA A 169 12.68 -35.62 -1.38
N PRO A 170 11.73 -34.72 -1.00
CA PRO A 170 11.60 -33.28 -1.27
C PRO A 170 11.81 -32.43 0.02
N PRO A 171 11.59 -31.12 -0.01
CA PRO A 171 10.30 -30.75 0.58
C PRO A 171 9.46 -29.99 -0.44
N VAL A 172 8.23 -30.45 -0.63
CA VAL A 172 7.13 -29.55 -1.00
C VAL A 172 7.21 -28.37 -0.03
N CYS A 173 7.08 -27.15 -0.52
CA CYS A 173 7.14 -25.99 0.35
C CYS A 173 6.19 -26.18 1.53
N TRP A 174 6.72 -26.50 2.71
CA TRP A 174 5.90 -26.93 3.84
C TRP A 174 5.48 -25.74 4.70
N VAL A 175 6.16 -24.61 4.54
CA VAL A 175 5.90 -23.32 5.22
C VAL A 175 4.81 -22.54 4.48
N SER A 176 4.95 -22.40 3.16
CA SER A 176 4.10 -21.54 2.30
C SER A 176 3.35 -22.35 1.24
N VAL A 177 2.48 -21.69 0.47
CA VAL A 177 1.92 -22.24 -0.79
C VAL A 177 3.05 -22.54 -1.77
N ARG A 178 4.04 -21.64 -1.82
CA ARG A 178 5.22 -21.73 -2.69
C ARG A 178 6.45 -21.21 -1.97
N CYS A 179 7.55 -21.94 -2.14
CA CYS A 179 8.87 -21.56 -1.68
C CYS A 179 9.66 -21.23 -2.94
N PHE A 180 10.47 -20.18 -2.89
CA PHE A 180 11.18 -19.70 -4.06
C PHE A 180 12.56 -19.19 -3.64
N PRO A 181 13.59 -19.34 -4.50
CA PRO A 181 14.85 -18.68 -4.26
C PRO A 181 14.65 -17.15 -4.38
N PRO A 182 15.33 -16.33 -3.57
CA PRO A 182 15.22 -14.87 -3.64
C PRO A 182 15.50 -14.29 -5.05
N THR A 183 16.33 -14.98 -5.85
CA THR A 183 16.64 -14.62 -7.24
C THR A 183 15.43 -14.64 -8.18
N ASN A 184 14.40 -15.43 -7.86
CA ASN A 184 13.18 -15.52 -8.67
C ASN A 184 12.13 -14.50 -8.23
N LEU A 185 12.21 -14.01 -6.98
CA LEU A 185 11.19 -13.14 -6.41
C LEU A 185 11.16 -11.76 -7.07
N LEU A 186 12.31 -11.09 -7.16
CA LEU A 186 12.38 -9.73 -7.68
C LEU A 186 11.95 -9.64 -9.16
N PRO A 187 12.37 -10.55 -10.07
CA PRO A 187 11.85 -10.58 -11.43
C PRO A 187 10.33 -10.75 -11.50
N ALA A 188 9.73 -11.61 -10.67
CA ALA A 188 8.29 -11.83 -10.64
C ALA A 188 7.52 -10.57 -10.20
N VAL A 189 8.00 -9.89 -9.16
CA VAL A 189 7.46 -8.59 -8.71
C VAL A 189 7.54 -7.55 -9.82
N ASN A 190 8.71 -7.42 -10.45
CA ASN A 190 8.90 -6.45 -11.52
C ASN A 190 8.00 -6.78 -12.72
N SER A 191 7.89 -8.05 -13.12
CA SER A 191 7.03 -8.48 -14.23
C SER A 191 5.56 -8.13 -13.98
N LEU A 192 5.05 -8.39 -12.77
CA LEU A 192 3.69 -8.03 -12.41
C LEU A 192 3.47 -6.52 -12.47
N ALA A 193 4.39 -5.72 -11.92
CA ALA A 193 4.32 -4.26 -11.99
C ALA A 193 4.34 -3.77 -13.45
N SER A 194 5.29 -4.27 -14.26
CA SER A 194 5.44 -3.90 -15.66
C SER A 194 4.20 -4.20 -16.49
N SER A 195 3.45 -5.27 -16.20
CA SER A 195 2.18 -5.54 -16.88
C SER A 195 1.16 -4.40 -16.73
N TYR A 196 1.12 -3.76 -15.56
CA TYR A 196 0.26 -2.61 -15.29
C TYR A 196 0.85 -1.31 -15.85
N GLU A 197 2.17 -1.13 -15.80
CA GLU A 197 2.85 0.02 -16.41
C GLU A 197 2.66 0.06 -17.93
N SER A 198 2.79 -1.08 -18.62
CA SER A 198 2.55 -1.19 -20.06
C SER A 198 1.09 -0.89 -20.43
N SER A 199 0.15 -1.16 -19.54
CA SER A 199 -1.27 -0.79 -19.73
C SER A 199 -1.60 0.66 -19.35
N GLY A 200 -0.61 1.43 -18.88
CA GLY A 200 -0.79 2.82 -18.44
C GLY A 200 -1.47 3.00 -17.08
N ARG A 201 -1.78 1.91 -16.37
CA ARG A 201 -2.54 1.92 -15.10
C ARG A 201 -1.68 2.06 -13.85
N LEU A 202 -0.36 1.87 -13.99
CA LEU A 202 0.60 2.02 -12.90
C LEU A 202 1.79 2.87 -13.36
N ARG A 203 2.34 3.68 -12.46
CA ARG A 203 3.61 4.36 -12.62
C ARG A 203 4.44 4.21 -11.35
N VAL A 204 5.60 3.58 -11.47
CA VAL A 204 6.47 3.35 -10.31
C VAL A 204 7.63 4.36 -10.28
N PHE A 205 7.74 5.07 -9.17
CA PHE A 205 8.84 5.99 -8.87
C PHE A 205 9.80 5.34 -7.88
N LYS A 206 10.81 4.65 -8.40
CA LYS A 206 11.91 4.08 -7.59
C LYS A 206 12.85 5.17 -7.07
N ASN A 207 13.62 4.85 -6.04
CA ASN A 207 14.53 5.77 -5.34
C ASN A 207 13.84 7.07 -4.90
N THR A 208 12.54 7.02 -4.58
CA THR A 208 11.71 8.20 -4.37
C THR A 208 11.12 8.23 -2.98
N VAL A 209 11.36 9.33 -2.26
CA VAL A 209 10.87 9.54 -0.88
C VAL A 209 9.97 10.76 -0.80
N VAL A 210 9.03 10.74 0.14
CA VAL A 210 8.16 11.88 0.42
C VAL A 210 8.95 12.96 1.14
N LYS A 211 8.85 14.21 0.65
CA LYS A 211 9.50 15.38 1.25
C LYS A 211 8.52 16.28 1.98
N ALA A 212 7.35 16.53 1.39
CA ALA A 212 6.34 17.40 1.97
C ALA A 212 4.94 16.96 1.53
N ILE A 213 3.95 17.22 2.39
CA ILE A 213 2.54 17.00 2.11
C ILE A 213 1.83 18.31 2.38
N ARG A 214 1.06 18.79 1.40
CA ARG A 214 0.17 19.94 1.56
C ARG A 214 -1.24 19.42 1.76
N ALA A 215 -1.90 19.91 2.81
CA ALA A 215 -3.27 19.57 3.13
C ALA A 215 -4.10 20.85 3.30
N GLU A 216 -5.37 20.78 2.89
CA GLU A 216 -6.39 21.79 3.12
C GLU A 216 -7.48 21.15 3.99
N GLY A 217 -7.49 21.48 5.28
CA GLY A 217 -8.37 20.83 6.26
C GLY A 217 -8.08 19.33 6.37
N LYS A 218 -9.07 18.49 6.04
CA LYS A 218 -8.96 17.02 6.03
C LYS A 218 -8.53 16.44 4.67
N ARG A 219 -8.29 17.28 3.67
CA ARG A 219 -8.00 16.85 2.30
C ARG A 219 -6.52 17.06 1.98
N ILE A 220 -5.83 16.00 1.56
CA ILE A 220 -4.49 16.12 0.97
C ILE A 220 -4.65 16.66 -0.45
N VAL A 221 -3.87 17.69 -0.78
CA VAL A 221 -4.00 18.43 -2.04
C VAL A 221 -2.78 18.34 -2.93
N SER A 222 -1.60 18.12 -2.35
CA SER A 222 -0.40 17.78 -3.10
C SER A 222 0.62 17.07 -2.22
N VAL A 223 1.41 16.19 -2.82
CA VAL A 223 2.54 15.53 -2.18
C VAL A 223 3.78 15.85 -3.00
N THR A 224 4.80 16.42 -2.35
CA THR A 224 6.10 16.67 -2.95
C THR A 224 7.01 15.50 -2.62
N VAL A 225 7.58 14.90 -3.66
CA VAL A 225 8.49 13.77 -3.56
C VAL A 225 9.85 14.13 -4.13
N ILE A 226 10.90 13.49 -3.62
CA ILE A 226 12.26 13.63 -4.13
C ILE A 226 12.68 12.28 -4.68
N GLN A 227 12.90 12.23 -5.99
CA GLN A 227 13.55 11.10 -6.64
C GLN A 227 15.06 11.30 -6.61
N ARG A 228 15.77 10.35 -6.01
CA ARG A 228 17.22 10.34 -5.92
C ARG A 228 17.78 9.62 -7.15
N SER A 229 18.79 10.23 -7.76
CA SER A 229 19.68 9.58 -8.73
C SER A 229 21.10 9.58 -8.14
N SER A 230 21.87 8.53 -8.40
CA SER A 230 23.29 8.53 -8.06
C SER A 230 24.00 9.60 -8.88
N LYS A 231 24.78 10.46 -8.21
CA LYS A 231 25.65 11.42 -8.88
C LYS A 231 26.95 10.72 -9.24
N GLY A 232 26.93 9.95 -10.33
CA GLY A 232 28.10 9.21 -10.81
C GLY A 232 28.52 8.04 -9.92
N THR A 233 29.48 7.26 -10.40
CA THR A 233 30.05 6.12 -9.66
C THR A 233 31.26 6.60 -8.88
N GLU A 234 31.14 6.70 -7.56
CA GLU A 234 32.27 6.96 -6.67
C GLU A 234 32.74 5.63 -6.05
N SER A 235 33.99 5.25 -6.28
CA SER A 235 34.55 4.03 -5.73
C SER A 235 35.04 4.26 -4.31
N VAL A 236 34.41 3.58 -3.35
CA VAL A 236 34.87 3.54 -1.96
C VAL A 236 35.62 2.22 -1.74
N ARG A 237 36.90 2.29 -1.39
CA ARG A 237 37.69 1.12 -0.96
C ARG A 237 37.60 1.01 0.56
N LEU A 238 37.05 -0.10 1.03
CA LEU A 238 37.03 -0.47 2.45
C LEU A 238 38.26 -1.35 2.71
N SER A 239 39.03 -1.03 3.75
CA SER A 239 40.20 -1.79 4.22
C SER A 239 39.96 -2.34 5.60
#